data_AF-A0AA96XFM3-F1
#
_entry.id   AF-A0AA96XFM3-F1
#
_cell.length_a   1.000
_cell.length_b   1.000
_cell.length_c   1.000
_cell.angle_alpha   90.00
_cell.angle_beta   90.00
_cell.angle_gamma   90.00
#
_symmetry.space_group_name_H-M   'P 1'
#
loop_
_entity.id
_entity.type
_entity.pdbx_description
1 polymer ?
#
loop_
_entity_poly.entity_id
_entity_poly.type
_entity_poly.pdbx_seq_one_letter_code
_entity_poly.pdbx_strand_id
1 'polypeptide(L)'
;MALIHLLGLLAPRAMQAFNASPGRLFTLEAVGLIGALLLAWGLVGLTLRRAREGQWSTAALLGLLFLQSCSGLYLAVALRWGSAWYVHVVVPYLRSVLAFQPDASLLARAPFIVQFHTLFGMVVLALALFIRARPEPLTAPLLVTPREETAR
;
A
#
# COMPACT_ATOMS: atom_id res chain seq x y z
N MET A 1 -6.55 0.69 -5.49
CA MET A 1 -5.18 0.90 -6.01
C MET A 1 -4.21 -0.25 -5.71
N ALA A 2 -4.13 -0.76 -4.48
CA ALA A 2 -3.26 -1.90 -4.15
C ALA A 2 -3.51 -3.15 -5.02
N LEU A 3 -4.78 -3.45 -5.31
CA LEU A 3 -5.15 -4.56 -6.20
C LEU A 3 -4.54 -4.43 -7.61
N ILE A 4 -4.50 -3.21 -8.18
CA ILE A 4 -3.95 -2.97 -9.52
C ILE A 4 -2.44 -3.24 -9.53
N HIS A 5 -1.72 -2.84 -8.47
CA HIS A 5 -0.30 -3.13 -8.31
C HIS A 5 -0.06 -4.64 -8.22
N LEU A 6 -0.82 -5.34 -7.38
CA LEU A 6 -0.71 -6.79 -7.22
C LEU A 6 -0.99 -7.54 -8.53
N LEU A 7 -2.04 -7.17 -9.25
CA LEU A 7 -2.36 -7.77 -10.55
C LEU A 7 -1.26 -7.52 -11.58
N GLY A 8 -0.69 -6.31 -11.63
CA GLY A 8 0.42 -6.00 -12.54
C GLY A 8 1.70 -6.79 -12.20
N LEU A 9 1.97 -7.03 -10.92
CA LEU A 9 3.12 -7.82 -10.45
C LEU A 9 2.97 -9.32 -10.76
N LEU A 10 1.81 -9.88 -10.43
CA LEU A 10 1.52 -11.31 -10.55
C LEU A 10 1.26 -11.72 -12.00
N ALA A 11 0.54 -10.91 -12.76
CA ALA A 11 0.11 -11.21 -14.13
C ALA A 11 0.43 -10.05 -15.10
N PRO A 12 1.71 -9.69 -15.31
CA PRO A 12 2.10 -8.55 -16.13
C PRO A 12 1.62 -8.66 -17.58
N ARG A 13 1.61 -9.87 -18.16
CA ARG A 13 1.10 -10.11 -19.53
C ARG A 13 -0.40 -9.85 -19.64
N ALA A 14 -1.17 -10.26 -18.64
CA ALA A 14 -2.61 -10.01 -18.59
C ALA A 14 -2.90 -8.51 -18.47
N MET A 15 -2.14 -7.79 -17.62
CA MET A 15 -2.23 -6.33 -17.50
C MET A 15 -1.91 -5.63 -18.83
N GLN A 16 -0.85 -6.05 -19.54
CA GLN A 16 -0.50 -5.51 -20.85
C GLN A 16 -1.62 -5.72 -21.88
N ALA A 17 -2.18 -6.93 -21.97
CA ALA A 17 -3.29 -7.23 -22.86
C ALA A 17 -4.55 -6.43 -22.52
N PHE A 18 -4.83 -6.24 -21.22
CA PHE A 18 -5.94 -5.41 -20.76
C PHE A 18 -5.73 -3.95 -21.17
N ASN A 19 -4.55 -3.39 -20.92
CA ASN A 19 -4.19 -2.00 -21.22
C ASN A 19 -4.05 -1.68 -22.72
N ALA A 20 -4.01 -2.70 -23.59
CA ALA A 20 -3.96 -2.50 -25.05
C ALA A 20 -5.20 -1.78 -25.62
N SER A 21 -6.35 -1.81 -24.91
CA SER A 21 -7.51 -0.99 -25.27
C SER A 21 -7.45 0.35 -24.51
N PRO A 22 -7.46 1.50 -25.22
CA PRO A 22 -7.47 2.80 -24.57
C PRO A 22 -8.59 2.93 -23.55
N GLY A 23 -9.82 2.54 -23.88
CA GLY A 23 -10.96 2.62 -22.97
C GLY A 23 -10.73 1.88 -21.66
N ARG A 24 -10.22 0.65 -21.71
CA ARG A 24 -9.90 -0.15 -20.51
C ARG A 24 -8.77 0.47 -19.69
N LEU A 25 -7.74 0.98 -20.35
CA LEU A 25 -6.65 1.71 -19.69
C LEU A 25 -7.18 2.94 -18.95
N PHE A 26 -7.97 3.79 -19.63
CA PHE A 26 -8.60 4.97 -19.01
C PHE A 26 -9.45 4.60 -17.80
N THR A 27 -10.30 3.58 -17.93
CA THR A 27 -11.14 3.11 -16.81
C THR A 27 -10.29 2.65 -15.63
N LEU A 28 -9.23 1.87 -15.88
CA LEU A 28 -8.36 1.36 -14.84
C LEU A 28 -7.63 2.49 -14.10
N GLU A 29 -7.08 3.46 -14.83
CA GLU A 29 -6.39 4.61 -14.27
C GLU A 29 -7.36 5.49 -13.47
N ALA A 30 -8.57 5.75 -14.00
CA ALA A 30 -9.58 6.56 -13.31
C ALA A 30 -10.04 5.91 -11.99
N VAL A 31 -10.36 4.61 -12.01
CA VAL A 31 -10.73 3.85 -10.80
C VAL A 31 -9.56 3.81 -9.81
N GLY A 32 -8.34 3.62 -10.31
CA GLY A 32 -7.12 3.67 -9.51
C GLY A 32 -6.93 5.00 -8.80
N LEU A 33 -7.09 6.10 -9.53
CA LEU A 33 -6.95 7.48 -9.04
C LEU A 33 -8.04 7.83 -8.02
N ILE A 34 -9.31 7.56 -8.33
CA ILE A 34 -10.43 7.78 -7.40
C ILE A 34 -10.20 7.00 -6.11
N GLY A 35 -9.83 5.72 -6.21
CA GLY A 35 -9.54 4.89 -5.04
C GLY A 35 -8.36 5.41 -4.22
N ALA A 36 -7.32 5.94 -4.86
CA ALA A 36 -6.18 6.54 -4.16
C ALA A 36 -6.54 7.84 -3.45
N LEU A 37 -7.39 8.69 -4.05
CA LEU A 37 -7.89 9.92 -3.42
C LEU A 37 -8.75 9.62 -2.19
N LEU A 38 -9.69 8.67 -2.31
CA LEU A 38 -10.53 8.23 -1.20
C LEU A 38 -9.70 7.63 -0.06
N LEU A 39 -8.68 6.83 -0.39
CA LEU A 39 -7.75 6.29 0.60
C LEU A 39 -6.98 7.40 1.32
N ALA A 40 -6.40 8.34 0.58
CA ALA A 40 -5.66 9.45 1.17
C ALA A 40 -6.54 10.28 2.11
N TRP A 41 -7.78 10.57 1.72
CA TRP A 41 -8.77 11.26 2.56
C TRP A 41 -9.05 10.49 3.86
N GLY A 42 -9.33 9.18 3.76
CA GLY A 42 -9.56 8.33 4.92
C GLY A 42 -8.36 8.29 5.86
N LEU A 43 -7.14 8.21 5.31
CA LEU A 43 -5.90 8.16 6.10
C LEU A 43 -5.67 9.44 6.90
N VAL A 44 -6.01 10.62 6.37
CA VAL A 44 -5.94 11.89 7.14
C VAL A 44 -6.81 11.79 8.39
N GLY A 45 -8.10 11.43 8.23
CA GLY A 45 -9.03 11.34 9.34
C GLY A 45 -8.60 10.30 10.39
N LEU A 46 -8.15 9.12 9.94
CA LEU A 46 -7.67 8.05 10.83
C LEU A 46 -6.40 8.46 11.58
N THR A 47 -5.44 9.10 10.91
CA THR A 47 -4.19 9.57 11.51
C THR A 47 -4.47 10.57 12.63
N LEU A 48 -5.29 11.59 12.35
CA LEU A 48 -5.65 12.62 13.32
C LEU A 48 -6.40 12.04 14.52
N ARG A 49 -7.31 11.09 14.28
CA ARG A 49 -8.04 10.42 15.36
C ARG A 49 -7.09 9.65 16.27
N ARG A 50 -6.18 8.84 15.70
CA ARG A 50 -5.23 8.02 16.46
C ARG A 50 -4.23 8.85 17.25
N ALA A 51 -3.80 9.99 16.71
CA ALA A 51 -2.97 10.95 17.42
C ALA A 51 -3.70 11.54 18.65
N ARG A 52 -4.97 11.91 18.51
CA ARG A 52 -5.81 12.41 19.63
C ARG A 52 -6.07 11.36 20.70
N GLU A 53 -6.15 10.10 20.32
CA GLU A 53 -6.27 8.94 21.23
C GLU A 53 -4.93 8.59 21.91
N GLY A 54 -3.83 9.30 21.63
CA GLY A 54 -2.50 9.02 22.17
C GLY A 54 -1.80 7.79 21.56
N GLN A 55 -2.38 7.18 20.51
CA GLN A 55 -1.83 6.01 19.82
C GLN A 55 -0.77 6.42 18.79
N TRP A 56 0.34 7.02 19.25
CA TRP A 56 1.35 7.65 18.39
C TRP A 56 2.04 6.69 17.41
N SER A 57 2.26 5.43 17.78
CA SER A 57 2.82 4.42 16.87
C SER A 57 1.90 4.13 15.68
N THR A 58 0.62 3.94 15.96
CA THR A 58 -0.42 3.74 14.94
C THR A 58 -0.61 5.00 14.09
N ALA A 59 -0.64 6.17 14.72
CA ALA A 59 -0.75 7.45 14.02
C ALA A 59 0.44 7.68 13.08
N ALA A 60 1.67 7.39 13.52
CA ALA A 60 2.86 7.49 12.69
C ALA A 60 2.79 6.55 11.47
N LEU A 61 2.39 5.28 11.65
CA LEU A 61 2.22 4.34 10.54
C LEU A 61 1.18 4.82 9.52
N LEU A 62 0.03 5.31 10.00
CA LEU A 62 -1.02 5.85 9.15
C LEU A 62 -0.56 7.12 8.41
N GLY A 63 0.22 7.98 9.07
CA GLY A 63 0.86 9.14 8.45
C GLY A 63 1.85 8.77 7.35
N LEU A 64 2.68 7.73 7.57
CA LEU A 64 3.58 7.22 6.54
C LEU A 64 2.81 6.62 5.35
N LEU A 65 1.72 5.88 5.61
CA LEU A 65 0.83 5.39 4.56
C LEU A 65 0.17 6.53 3.77
N PHE A 66 -0.16 7.64 4.44
CA PHE A 66 -0.68 8.84 3.80
C PHE A 66 0.36 9.46 2.87
N LEU A 67 1.59 9.66 3.35
CA LEU A 67 2.69 10.17 2.51
C LEU A 67 2.99 9.24 1.33
N GLN A 68 2.95 7.93 1.54
CA GLN A 68 3.12 6.94 0.48
C GLN A 68 2.00 7.05 -0.57
N SER A 69 0.77 7.26 -0.11
CA SER A 69 -0.39 7.49 -1.00
C SER A 69 -0.26 8.79 -1.79
N CYS A 70 0.23 9.87 -1.18
CA CYS A 70 0.48 11.14 -1.85
C CYS A 70 1.54 11.02 -2.95
N SER A 71 2.64 10.30 -2.70
CA SER A 71 3.65 10.05 -3.74
C SER A 71 3.09 9.25 -4.93
N GLY A 72 2.20 8.29 -4.66
CA GLY A 72 1.49 7.53 -5.71
C GLY A 72 0.49 8.38 -6.49
N LEU A 73 -0.25 9.26 -5.81
CA LEU A 73 -1.14 10.23 -6.46
C LEU A 73 -0.38 11.19 -7.37
N TYR A 74 0.77 11.70 -6.89
CA TYR A 74 1.63 12.53 -7.70
C TYR A 74 2.10 11.79 -8.96
N LEU A 75 2.56 10.54 -8.84
CA LEU A 75 2.95 9.72 -10.00
C LEU A 75 1.79 9.53 -10.99
N ALA A 76 0.60 9.22 -10.49
CA ALA A 76 -0.59 8.99 -11.32
C ALA A 76 -0.96 10.23 -12.16
N VAL A 77 -0.79 11.42 -11.59
CA VAL A 77 -1.07 12.68 -12.30
C VAL A 77 0.09 13.12 -13.19
N ALA A 78 1.33 13.06 -12.69
CA ALA A 78 2.50 13.63 -13.36
C ALA A 78 3.03 12.75 -14.49
N LEU A 79 3.09 11.42 -14.30
CA LEU A 79 3.65 10.50 -15.29
C LEU A 79 2.56 9.80 -16.12
N ARG A 80 1.32 9.77 -15.63
CA ARG A 80 0.13 9.17 -16.27
C ARG A 80 0.32 7.71 -16.67
N TRP A 81 -0.78 6.99 -16.93
CA TRP A 81 -0.74 5.62 -17.47
C TRP A 81 0.11 4.67 -16.63
N GLY A 82 0.00 4.80 -15.30
CA GLY A 82 0.80 4.06 -14.32
C GLY A 82 0.85 2.58 -14.63
N SER A 83 -0.32 2.00 -14.86
CA SER A 83 -0.49 0.57 -15.14
C SER A 83 0.20 0.11 -16.44
N ALA A 84 0.42 0.99 -17.41
CA ALA A 84 1.07 0.67 -18.68
C ALA A 84 2.60 0.61 -18.55
N TRP A 85 3.24 1.58 -17.90
CA TRP A 85 4.70 1.57 -17.73
C TRP A 85 5.15 0.76 -16.52
N TYR A 86 4.32 0.62 -15.47
CA TYR A 86 4.66 -0.11 -14.23
C TYR A 86 5.20 -1.52 -14.49
N VAL A 87 4.55 -2.25 -15.40
CA VAL A 87 4.90 -3.64 -15.75
C VAL A 87 6.27 -3.78 -16.44
N HIS A 88 6.79 -2.69 -17.02
CA HIS A 88 8.07 -2.67 -17.70
C HIS A 88 9.18 -2.00 -16.87
N VAL A 89 8.82 -1.07 -15.98
CA VAL A 89 9.79 -0.28 -15.21
C VAL A 89 10.01 -0.84 -13.80
N VAL A 90 8.94 -1.13 -13.06
CA VAL A 90 9.02 -1.44 -11.63
C VAL A 90 8.91 -2.94 -11.37
N VAL A 91 8.07 -3.65 -12.12
CA VAL A 91 7.86 -5.10 -11.94
C VAL A 91 9.15 -5.92 -12.07
N PRO A 92 10.08 -5.66 -13.01
CA PRO A 92 11.36 -6.39 -13.05
C PRO A 92 12.17 -6.24 -11.76
N TYR A 93 12.27 -5.01 -11.23
CA TYR A 93 12.94 -4.77 -9.96
C TYR A 93 12.26 -5.52 -8.81
N LEU A 94 10.92 -5.42 -8.68
CA LEU A 94 10.20 -6.13 -7.62
C LEU A 94 10.39 -7.65 -7.68
N ARG A 95 10.41 -8.23 -8.89
CA ARG A 95 10.68 -9.66 -9.07
C ARG A 95 12.10 -10.05 -8.66
N SER A 96 13.10 -9.20 -8.91
CA SER A 96 14.47 -9.43 -8.45
C SER A 96 14.56 -9.51 -6.93
N VAL A 97 13.82 -8.63 -6.23
CA VAL A 97 13.76 -8.64 -4.76
C VAL A 97 13.04 -9.88 -4.24
N LEU A 98 11.92 -10.27 -4.87
CA LEU A 98 11.18 -11.49 -4.51
C LEU A 98 11.98 -12.77 -4.78
N ALA A 99 12.90 -12.75 -5.74
CA ALA A 99 13.83 -13.82 -6.02
C ALA A 99 15.06 -13.83 -5.07
N PHE A 100 15.10 -12.93 -4.07
CA PHE A 100 16.23 -12.75 -3.16
C PHE A 100 17.55 -12.43 -3.89
N GLN A 101 17.46 -11.78 -5.06
CA GLN A 101 18.59 -11.30 -5.85
C GLN A 101 18.32 -9.84 -6.28
N PRO A 102 18.30 -8.89 -5.32
CA PRO A 102 17.92 -7.51 -5.61
C PRO A 102 18.90 -6.86 -6.60
N ASP A 103 18.38 -6.43 -7.75
CA ASP A 103 19.16 -5.73 -8.77
C ASP A 103 18.69 -4.28 -8.92
N ALA A 104 19.42 -3.36 -8.28
CA ALA A 104 19.11 -1.93 -8.31
C ALA A 104 19.25 -1.32 -9.72
N SER A 105 20.02 -1.93 -10.63
CA SER A 105 20.21 -1.41 -12.00
C SER A 105 18.90 -1.38 -12.80
N LEU A 106 17.95 -2.26 -12.44
CA LEU A 106 16.62 -2.35 -13.06
C LEU A 106 15.76 -1.12 -12.79
N LEU A 107 15.98 -0.40 -11.68
CA LEU A 107 15.21 0.79 -11.29
C LEU A 107 16.03 2.09 -11.39
N ALA A 108 17.36 1.99 -11.48
CA ALA A 108 18.28 3.14 -11.43
C ALA A 108 18.01 4.21 -12.49
N ARG A 109 17.47 3.83 -13.65
CA ARG A 109 17.15 4.75 -14.76
C ARG A 109 15.75 5.35 -14.68
N ALA A 110 14.91 4.92 -13.73
CA ALA A 110 13.58 5.48 -13.55
C ALA A 110 13.66 6.91 -12.98
N PRO A 111 12.67 7.78 -13.25
CA PRO A 111 12.58 9.09 -12.61
C PRO A 111 12.66 8.95 -11.08
N PHE A 112 13.33 9.91 -10.41
CA PHE A 112 13.55 9.85 -8.96
C PHE A 112 12.27 9.53 -8.17
N ILE A 113 11.16 10.16 -8.53
CA ILE A 113 9.88 9.93 -7.86
C ILE A 113 9.35 8.50 -7.98
N VAL A 114 9.64 7.79 -9.08
CA VAL A 114 9.31 6.36 -9.24
C VAL A 114 10.17 5.53 -8.30
N GLN A 115 11.47 5.83 -8.21
CA GLN A 115 12.38 5.17 -7.28
C GLN A 115 11.91 5.39 -5.83
N PHE A 116 11.67 6.64 -5.47
CA PHE A 116 11.18 7.05 -4.15
C PHE A 116 9.89 6.31 -3.78
N HIS A 117 8.85 6.38 -4.61
CA HIS A 117 7.58 5.72 -4.32
C HIS A 117 7.74 4.20 -4.15
N THR A 118 8.58 3.58 -4.97
CA THR A 118 8.82 2.13 -4.91
C THR A 118 9.52 1.75 -3.61
N LEU A 119 10.65 2.39 -3.30
CA LEU A 119 11.45 2.09 -2.12
C LEU A 119 10.73 2.48 -0.82
N PHE A 120 10.09 3.65 -0.80
CA PHE A 120 9.29 4.11 0.33
C PHE A 120 8.12 3.16 0.61
N GLY A 121 7.46 2.65 -0.43
CA GLY A 121 6.41 1.65 -0.31
C GLY A 121 6.89 0.35 0.34
N MET A 122 8.09 -0.11 0.00
CA MET A 122 8.69 -1.31 0.60
C MET A 122 9.00 -1.10 2.08
N VAL A 123 9.55 0.06 2.45
CA VAL A 123 9.81 0.42 3.86
C VAL A 123 8.51 0.48 4.66
N VAL A 124 7.48 1.13 4.14
CA VAL A 124 6.17 1.24 4.80
C VAL A 124 5.53 -0.14 4.95
N LEU A 125 5.62 -1.01 3.95
CA LEU A 125 5.12 -2.38 4.03
C LEU A 125 5.85 -3.19 5.11
N ALA A 126 7.18 -3.12 5.14
CA ALA A 126 7.97 -3.80 6.17
C ALA A 126 7.59 -3.30 7.58
N LEU A 127 7.50 -1.98 7.76
CA LEU A 127 7.13 -1.38 9.05
C LEU A 127 5.71 -1.78 9.48
N ALA A 128 4.74 -1.83 8.56
CA ALA A 128 3.38 -2.27 8.85
C ALA A 128 3.35 -3.71 9.37
N LEU A 129 4.15 -4.60 8.79
CA LEU A 129 4.28 -5.98 9.25
C LEU A 129 4.89 -6.04 10.67
N PHE A 130 5.95 -5.28 10.95
CA PHE A 130 6.57 -5.25 12.29
C PHE A 130 5.65 -4.67 13.36
N ILE A 131 4.89 -3.61 13.05
CA ILE A 131 3.98 -2.99 14.02
C ILE A 131 2.78 -3.92 14.32
N ARG A 132 2.22 -4.57 13.28
CA ARG A 132 1.09 -5.49 13.44
C ARG A 132 1.48 -6.82 14.09
N ALA A 133 2.69 -7.32 13.84
CA ALA A 133 3.17 -8.58 14.39
C ALA A 133 3.55 -8.50 15.87
N ARG A 134 3.45 -7.33 16.52
CA ARG A 134 3.58 -7.27 17.98
C ARG A 134 2.39 -8.02 18.59
N PRO A 135 2.61 -9.15 19.28
CA PRO A 135 1.52 -9.84 19.94
C PRO A 135 0.94 -8.90 20.99
N GLU A 136 -0.35 -8.62 20.90
CA GLU A 136 -1.10 -8.22 22.08
C GLU A 136 -0.92 -9.37 23.09
N PRO A 137 -0.47 -9.11 24.33
CA PRO A 137 -0.47 -10.14 25.35
C PRO A 137 -1.88 -10.73 25.40
N LEU A 138 -1.99 -12.05 25.25
CA LEU A 138 -3.23 -12.79 25.49
C LEU A 138 -3.54 -12.73 27.00
N THR A 139 -3.83 -11.54 27.51
CA THR A 139 -4.38 -11.27 28.84
C THR A 139 -5.86 -10.94 28.73
N ALA A 140 -6.53 -11.38 27.65
CA ALA A 140 -7.96 -11.56 27.70
C ALA A 140 -8.21 -12.75 28.66
N PRO A 141 -8.85 -12.55 29.83
CA PRO A 141 -9.27 -13.66 30.64
C PRO A 141 -10.27 -14.45 29.80
N LEU A 142 -9.85 -15.61 29.30
CA LEU A 142 -10.68 -16.47 28.44
C LEU A 142 -11.84 -17.11 29.22
N LEU A 143 -12.07 -16.70 30.46
CA LEU A 143 -13.10 -17.22 31.37
C LEU A 143 -13.67 -16.07 32.20
N VAL A 144 -14.51 -15.23 31.58
CA VAL A 144 -15.66 -14.67 32.32
C VAL A 144 -16.81 -15.60 31.99
N THR A 145 -17.00 -16.63 32.83
CA THR A 145 -18.20 -17.45 32.78
C THR A 145 -19.36 -16.64 33.35
N PRO A 146 -20.49 -16.48 32.63
CA PRO A 146 -21.67 -15.80 33.16
C PRO A 146 -22.45 -16.75 34.09
N ARG A 147 -22.18 -16.74 35.39
CA ARG A 147 -23.09 -17.24 36.44
C ARG A 147 -22.51 -16.88 37.81
N GLU A 148 -23.39 -16.76 38.81
CA GLU A 148 -23.14 -16.38 40.21
C GLU A 148 -23.43 -14.91 40.61
N GLU A 149 -24.29 -14.18 39.87
CA GLU A 149 -25.04 -13.05 40.45
C GLU A 149 -26.53 -13.41 40.39
N THR A 150 -27.01 -14.19 41.36
CA THR A 150 -28.42 -14.35 41.82
C THR A 150 -28.59 -15.64 42.65
N ALA A 151 -27.85 -15.78 43.76
CA ALA A 151 -28.23 -16.70 44.83
C ALA A 151 -27.50 -16.38 46.14
N ARG A 152 -27.92 -15.31 46.83
CA ARG A 152 -28.16 -15.24 48.30
C ARG A 152 -28.36 -13.80 48.75
#